data_AF-A0A672G944-F1
#
_entry.id   AF-A0A672G944-F1
#
_cell.length_a   1.000
_cell.length_b   1.000
_cell.length_c   1.000
_cell.angle_alpha   90.00
_cell.angle_beta   90.00
_cell.angle_gamma   90.00
#
_symmetry.space_group_name_H-M   'P 1'
#
loop_
_entity.id
_entity.type
_entity.pdbx_description
1 polymer ?
#
loop_
_entity_poly.entity_id
_entity_poly.type
_entity_poly.pdbx_seq_one_letter_code
_entity_poly.pdbx_strand_id
1 'polypeptide(L)'
;MSLSAKDKDTVRALWAKVTPKAADIGADAIGRMLWVYPQTKTYFAHWKDLNPGSAPVKKHGATVMSGIADAVSKIDDVTGGLAELSKLARGGTSRRWTAVRPL
;
A
#
# COMPACT_ATOMS: atom_id res chain seq x y z
N MET A 1 -6.35 -6.99 -18.64
CA MET A 1 -5.21 -6.06 -18.43
C MET A 1 -4.01 -6.91 -18.01
N SER A 2 -3.06 -7.14 -18.90
CA SER A 2 -1.78 -7.80 -18.59
C SER A 2 -0.63 -6.84 -18.87
N LEU A 3 0.39 -6.85 -18.02
CA LEU A 3 1.60 -6.05 -18.20
C LEU A 3 2.40 -6.62 -19.38
N SER A 4 2.89 -5.76 -20.27
CA SER A 4 3.83 -6.17 -21.32
C SER A 4 5.18 -6.54 -20.71
N ALA A 5 6.05 -7.21 -21.48
CA ALA A 5 7.42 -7.50 -21.03
C ALA A 5 8.18 -6.21 -20.65
N LYS A 6 8.04 -5.16 -21.46
CA LYS A 6 8.66 -3.85 -21.20
C LYS A 6 8.17 -3.22 -19.90
N ASP A 7 6.87 -3.34 -19.59
CA ASP A 7 6.32 -2.81 -18.34
C ASP A 7 6.91 -3.56 -17.14
N LYS A 8 7.00 -4.90 -17.22
CA LYS A 8 7.56 -5.74 -16.16
C LYS A 8 9.02 -5.39 -15.87
N ASP A 9 9.82 -5.22 -16.92
CA ASP A 9 11.24 -4.88 -16.78
C ASP A 9 11.43 -3.47 -16.21
N THR A 10 10.60 -2.53 -16.64
CA THR A 10 10.61 -1.16 -16.10
C THR A 10 10.27 -1.15 -14.60
N VAL A 11 9.26 -1.91 -14.19
CA VAL A 11 8.86 -2.04 -12.78
C VAL A 11 9.98 -2.67 -11.95
N ARG A 12 10.60 -3.77 -12.43
CA ARG A 12 11.73 -4.42 -11.74
C ARG A 12 12.92 -3.46 -11.59
N ALA A 13 13.27 -2.74 -12.65
CA ALA A 13 14.38 -1.78 -12.64
C ALA A 13 14.13 -0.60 -11.69
N LEU A 14 12.89 -0.10 -11.64
CA LEU A 14 12.49 0.91 -10.67
C LEU A 14 12.55 0.36 -9.24
N TRP A 15 11.99 -0.83 -9.02
CA TRP A 15 11.94 -1.44 -7.71
C TRP A 15 13.33 -1.66 -7.12
N ALA A 16 14.31 -2.08 -7.92
CA ALA A 16 15.70 -2.21 -7.49
C ALA A 16 16.28 -0.91 -6.88
N LYS A 17 15.82 0.27 -7.34
CA LYS A 17 16.20 1.58 -6.79
C LYS A 17 15.39 1.97 -5.55
N VAL A 18 14.15 1.49 -5.46
CA VAL A 18 13.22 1.77 -4.36
C VAL A 18 13.52 0.93 -3.11
N THR A 19 13.90 -0.34 -3.28
CA THR A 19 14.09 -1.31 -2.20
C THR A 19 14.86 -0.78 -0.98
N PRO A 20 16.01 -0.09 -1.14
CA PRO A 20 16.79 0.40 0.01
C PRO A 20 16.04 1.42 0.90
N LYS A 21 15.00 2.06 0.36
CA LYS A 21 14.19 3.08 1.05
C LYS A 21 12.70 2.73 1.08
N ALA A 22 12.35 1.48 0.79
CA ALA A 22 10.96 1.08 0.61
C ALA A 22 10.10 1.42 1.85
N ALA A 23 10.59 1.15 3.06
CA ALA A 23 9.86 1.46 4.29
C ALA A 23 9.62 2.96 4.48
N ASP A 24 10.62 3.80 4.22
CA ASP A 24 10.51 5.26 4.34
C ASP A 24 9.54 5.83 3.29
N ILE A 25 9.61 5.33 2.05
CA ILE A 25 8.69 5.68 0.97
C ILE A 25 7.26 5.27 1.33
N GLY A 26 7.06 4.09 1.89
CA GLY A 26 5.76 3.63 2.36
C GLY A 26 5.20 4.51 3.48
N ALA A 27 6.03 4.91 4.44
CA ALA A 27 5.62 5.79 5.53
C ALA A 27 5.22 7.18 5.01
N ASP A 28 5.99 7.75 4.09
CA ASP A 28 5.69 9.04 3.45
C ASP A 28 4.40 8.96 2.63
N ALA A 29 4.22 7.90 1.83
CA ALA A 29 3.01 7.69 1.04
C ALA A 29 1.74 7.61 1.89
N ILE A 30 1.76 6.83 2.98
CA ILE A 30 0.61 6.73 3.90
C ILE A 30 0.40 8.06 4.65
N GLY A 31 1.47 8.72 5.10
CA GLY A 31 1.37 10.03 5.74
C GLY A 31 0.72 11.07 4.83
N ARG A 32 1.14 11.14 3.56
CA ARG A 32 0.54 12.01 2.54
C ARG A 32 -0.92 11.66 2.29
N MET A 33 -1.27 10.37 2.19
CA MET A 33 -2.66 9.95 1.99
C MET A 33 -3.56 10.44 3.14
N LEU A 34 -3.13 10.25 4.39
CA LEU A 34 -3.89 10.69 5.56
C LEU A 34 -4.02 12.22 5.64
N TRP A 35 -3.02 12.96 5.17
CA TRP A 35 -3.00 14.42 5.20
C TRP A 35 -3.82 15.04 4.05
N VAL A 36 -3.54 14.62 2.82
CA VAL A 36 -4.13 15.18 1.59
C VAL A 36 -5.57 14.69 1.40
N TYR A 37 -5.90 13.50 1.88
CA TYR A 37 -7.23 12.91 1.80
C TYR A 37 -7.78 12.55 3.19
N PRO A 38 -8.24 13.53 3.99
CA PRO A 38 -8.66 13.31 5.37
C PRO A 38 -9.76 12.25 5.56
N GLN A 39 -10.61 12.03 4.55
CA GLN A 39 -11.64 10.99 4.57
C GLN A 39 -11.06 9.57 4.76
N THR A 40 -9.82 9.36 4.33
CA THR A 40 -9.12 8.08 4.48
C THR A 40 -8.75 7.78 5.93
N LYS A 41 -8.66 8.79 6.81
CA LYS A 41 -8.37 8.61 8.24
C LYS A 41 -9.39 7.70 8.93
N THR A 42 -10.62 7.67 8.43
CA THR A 42 -11.68 6.83 9.01
C THR A 42 -11.28 5.35 9.03
N TYR A 43 -10.60 4.83 8.00
CA TYR A 43 -10.12 3.44 7.95
C TYR A 43 -9.11 3.11 9.06
N PHE A 44 -8.44 4.13 9.60
CA PHE A 44 -7.38 4.00 10.59
C PHE A 44 -7.79 4.58 11.96
N ALA A 45 -9.09 4.77 12.22
CA ALA A 45 -9.60 5.34 13.48
C ALA A 45 -9.20 4.56 14.75
N HIS A 46 -8.70 3.33 14.59
CA HIS A 46 -8.16 2.50 15.68
C HIS A 46 -6.70 2.84 16.03
N TRP A 47 -6.01 3.67 15.25
CA TRP A 47 -4.67 4.16 15.57
C TRP A 47 -4.74 5.39 16.46
N LYS A 48 -3.90 5.41 17.50
CA LYS A 48 -3.81 6.53 18.46
C LYS A 48 -3.18 7.79 17.86
N ASP A 49 -2.34 7.64 16.83
CA ASP A 49 -1.62 8.73 16.18
C ASP A 49 -1.56 8.54 14.66
N LEU A 50 -2.21 9.44 13.94
CA LEU A 50 -2.34 9.43 12.48
C LEU A 50 -1.43 10.46 11.79
N ASN A 51 -0.54 11.11 12.55
CA ASN A 51 0.36 12.11 11.98
C ASN A 51 1.44 11.46 11.09
N PRO A 52 1.91 12.17 10.05
CA PRO A 52 3.05 11.72 9.28
C PRO A 52 4.24 11.39 10.18
N GLY A 53 4.86 10.22 9.94
CA GLY A 53 6.02 9.76 10.71
C GLY A 53 5.73 9.08 12.05
N SER A 54 4.45 8.97 12.46
CA SER A 54 4.06 8.22 13.66
C SER A 54 4.43 6.73 13.53
N ALA A 55 4.61 6.06 14.67
CA ALA A 55 4.92 4.63 14.71
C ALA A 55 3.92 3.75 13.93
N PRO A 56 2.57 3.91 14.07
CA PRO A 56 1.63 3.10 13.31
C PRO A 56 1.66 3.40 11.81
N VAL A 57 1.86 4.66 11.40
CA VAL A 57 2.01 5.04 9.97
C VAL A 57 3.25 4.38 9.36
N LYS A 58 4.40 4.45 10.05
CA LYS A 58 5.64 3.80 9.61
C LYS A 58 5.50 2.29 9.49
N LYS A 59 4.93 1.65 10.52
CA LYS A 59 4.73 0.20 10.53
C LYS A 59 3.83 -0.25 9.39
N HIS A 60 2.71 0.44 9.17
CA HIS A 60 1.79 0.08 8.10
C HIS A 60 2.36 0.36 6.71
N GLY A 61 3.08 1.48 6.54
CA GLY A 61 3.80 1.78 5.30
C GLY A 61 4.79 0.67 4.91
N ALA A 62 5.55 0.15 5.87
CA ALA A 62 6.44 -0.99 5.64
C ALA A 62 5.66 -2.26 5.23
N THR A 63 4.52 -2.54 5.86
CA THR A 63 3.66 -3.69 5.49
C THR A 63 3.14 -3.57 4.05
N VAL A 64 2.67 -2.39 3.64
CA VAL A 64 2.20 -2.16 2.27
C VAL A 64 3.34 -2.37 1.27
N MET A 65 4.52 -1.83 1.56
CA MET A 65 5.69 -1.94 0.68
C MET A 65 6.25 -3.37 0.61
N SER A 66 6.11 -4.17 1.67
CA SER A 66 6.42 -5.60 1.63
C SER A 66 5.52 -6.34 0.63
N GLY A 67 4.21 -6.08 0.63
CA GLY A 67 3.31 -6.72 -0.33
C GLY A 67 3.55 -6.25 -1.76
N ILE A 68 3.99 -5.01 -1.97
CA ILE A 68 4.45 -4.54 -3.28
C ILE A 68 5.74 -5.27 -3.69
N ALA A 69 6.67 -5.51 -2.77
CA ALA A 69 7.86 -6.31 -3.02
C ALA A 69 7.49 -7.72 -3.51
N ASP A 70 6.54 -8.37 -2.81
CA ASP A 70 6.06 -9.70 -3.17
C ASP A 70 5.40 -9.71 -4.56
N ALA A 71 4.60 -8.68 -4.87
CA ALA A 71 4.00 -8.51 -6.20
C ALA A 71 5.04 -8.30 -7.30
N VAL A 72 6.11 -7.53 -7.06
CA VAL A 72 7.21 -7.34 -8.02
C VAL A 72 7.99 -8.66 -8.21
N SER A 73 8.20 -9.42 -7.13
CA SER A 73 8.88 -10.73 -7.22
C SER A 73 8.08 -11.76 -8.03
N LYS A 74 6.74 -11.63 -8.02
CA LYS A 74 5.79 -12.49 -8.73
C LYS A 74 5.07 -11.72 -9.84
N ILE A 75 5.76 -10.84 -10.56
CA ILE A 75 5.10 -9.91 -11.50
C ILE A 75 4.36 -10.59 -12.67
N ASP A 76 4.63 -11.87 -12.91
CA ASP A 76 3.89 -12.71 -13.86
C ASP A 76 2.56 -13.24 -13.29
N ASP A 77 2.43 -13.26 -11.96
CA ASP A 77 1.21 -13.57 -11.19
C ASP A 77 1.01 -12.53 -10.06
N VAL A 78 0.69 -11.30 -10.47
CA VAL A 78 0.47 -10.18 -9.53
C VAL A 78 -0.67 -10.50 -8.54
N THR A 79 -1.68 -11.24 -8.98
CA THR A 79 -2.80 -11.67 -8.14
C THR A 79 -2.32 -12.55 -6.98
N GLY A 80 -1.47 -13.56 -7.27
CA GLY A 80 -0.83 -14.38 -6.25
C GLY A 80 0.14 -13.60 -5.37
N GLY A 81 0.87 -12.63 -5.94
CA GLY A 81 1.77 -11.75 -5.18
C GLY A 81 1.05 -10.84 -4.18
N LEU A 82 -0.15 -10.37 -4.51
CA LEU A 82 -0.95 -9.48 -3.65
C LEU A 82 -1.94 -10.23 -2.74
N ALA A 83 -1.95 -11.56 -2.74
CA ALA A 83 -2.97 -12.34 -2.04
C ALA A 83 -3.03 -12.04 -0.54
N GLU A 84 -1.88 -12.00 0.15
CA GLU A 84 -1.80 -11.69 1.58
C GLU A 84 -2.18 -10.23 1.88
N LEU A 85 -1.71 -9.29 1.07
CA LEU A 85 -2.07 -7.88 1.21
C LEU A 85 -3.57 -7.66 0.98
N SER A 86 -4.18 -8.41 0.05
CA SER A 86 -5.61 -8.39 -0.20
C SER A 86 -6.42 -8.94 0.97
N LYS A 87 -5.92 -9.98 1.66
CA LYS A 87 -6.54 -10.48 2.90
C LYS A 87 -6.51 -9.41 3.98
N LEU A 88 -5.38 -8.73 4.15
CA LEU A 88 -5.24 -7.63 5.11
C LEU A 88 -6.21 -6.48 4.82
N ALA A 89 -6.32 -6.07 3.56
CA ALA A 89 -7.25 -5.02 3.14
C ALA A 89 -8.72 -5.40 3.38
N ARG A 90 -9.09 -6.66 3.15
CA ARG A 90 -10.46 -7.16 3.39
C ARG A 90 -10.78 -7.39 4.87
N GLY A 91 -9.78 -7.69 5.69
CA GLY A 91 -9.93 -7.87 7.14
C GLY A 91 -10.34 -6.58 7.87
N GLY A 92 -10.04 -5.42 7.29
CA GLY A 92 -10.46 -4.10 7.76
C GLY A 92 -11.90 -3.76 7.32
N THR A 93 -12.90 -4.26 8.04
CA THR A 93 -14.31 -3.82 7.96
C THR A 93 -15.01 -3.93 6.59
N SER A 94 -15.63 -5.10 6.39
CA SER A 94 -16.70 -5.41 5.41
C SER A 94 -17.87 -4.38 5.36
N ARG A 95 -18.00 -3.45 6.31
CA ARG A 95 -19.13 -2.49 6.38
C ARG A 95 -18.83 -1.05 5.96
N ARG A 96 -17.62 -0.72 5.49
CA ARG A 96 -17.24 0.68 5.18
C ARG A 96 -16.83 0.94 3.72
N TRP A 97 -16.99 -0.05 2.84
CA TRP A 97 -16.71 0.09 1.42
C TRP A 97 -17.83 0.80 0.63
N THR A 98 -19.03 0.93 1.20
CA THR A 98 -20.16 1.66 0.60
C THR A 98 -20.16 3.16 0.91
N ALA A 99 -19.34 3.62 1.86
CA ALA A 99 -19.40 4.99 2.37
C ALA A 99 -18.46 5.98 1.64
N VAL A 100 -17.74 5.55 0.62
CA VAL A 100 -16.88 6.42 -0.22
C VAL A 100 -17.26 6.27 -1.69
N ARG A 101 -18.58 6.34 -1.98
CA ARG A 101 -19.03 6.81 -3.28
C ARG A 101 -19.03 8.34 -3.23
N PRO A 102 -18.17 9.04 -3.99
CA PRO A 102 -18.58 10.34 -4.47
C PRO A 102 -19.80 10.13 -5.38
N LEU A 103 -20.70 11.11 -5.42
CA LEU A 103 -21.76 11.20 -6.42
C LEU A 103 -21.21 10.99 -7.84
#